data_AF-A0A329RG75-F1
#
_entry.id   AF-A0A329RG75-F1
#
_cell.length_a   1.000
_cell.length_b   1.000
_cell.length_c   1.000
_cell.angle_alpha   90.00
_cell.angle_beta   90.00
_cell.angle_gamma   90.00
#
_symmetry.space_group_name_H-M   'P 1'
#
loop_
_entity.id
_entity.type
_entity.pdbx_description
1 polymer ?
#
loop_
_entity_poly.entity_id
_entity_poly.type
_entity_poly.pdbx_seq_one_letter_code
_entity_poly.pdbx_strand_id
1 'polypeptide(L)' 'MTVEVMSKHEEYLDEQADMTMSVMKDRLLSDLVVDVSISSIHRALHGMLYTVIALRIKKATMNNDENMTKRMTFAK' A
#
# COMPACT_ATOMS: atom_id res chain seq x y z
N MET A 1 7.44 5.45 16.95
CA MET A 1 8.11 5.10 15.68
C MET A 1 9.07 6.22 15.32
N THR A 2 10.23 5.93 14.74
CA THR A 2 11.12 6.97 14.21
C THR A 2 10.60 7.48 12.86
N VAL A 3 11.02 8.67 12.44
CA VAL A 3 10.64 9.27 11.16
C VAL A 3 11.05 8.37 9.98
N GLU A 4 12.26 7.80 10.05
CA GLU A 4 12.77 6.88 9.03
C GLU A 4 11.91 5.62 8.85
N VAL A 5 11.49 5.00 9.96
CA VAL A 5 10.59 3.84 9.91
C VAL A 5 9.23 4.24 9.32
N MET A 6 8.69 5.40 9.68
CA MET A 6 7.42 5.89 9.10
C MET A 6 7.53 6.14 7.59
N SER A 7 8.64 6.71 7.13
CA SER A 7 8.90 6.92 5.70
C SER A 7 8.94 5.60 4.93
N LYS A 8 9.53 4.54 5.50
CA LYS A 8 9.52 3.21 4.87
C LYS A 8 8.13 2.58 4.79
N HIS A 9 7.26 2.81 5.78
CA HIS A 9 5.88 2.34 5.69
C HIS A 9 5.14 2.97 4.50
N GLU A 10 5.35 4.26 4.23
CA GLU A 10 4.78 4.94 3.07
C GLU A 10 5.33 4.36 1.76
N GLU A 11 6.65 4.21 1.65
CA GLU A 11 7.32 3.63 0.48
C GLU A 11 6.79 2.21 0.16
N TYR A 12 6.63 1.35 1.17
CA TYR A 12 6.10 0.00 0.97
C TYR A 12 4.65 -0.02 0.50
N LEU A 13 3.82 0.93 0.96
CA LEU A 13 2.43 1.05 0.53
C LEU A 13 2.31 1.61 -0.89
N ASP A 14 3.18 2.54 -1.26
CA ASP A 14 3.25 3.09 -2.62
C ASP A 14 3.71 2.02 -3.63
N GLU A 15 4.66 1.16 -3.23
CA GLU A 15 5.08 0.00 -4.02
C GLU A 15 3.96 -1.05 -4.12
N GLN A 16 3.36 -1.41 -2.98
CA GLN A 16 2.38 -2.47 -2.89
C GLN A 16 1.36 -2.19 -1.78
N ALA A 17 0.22 -1.63 -2.16
CA ALA A 17 -0.84 -1.26 -1.23
C ALA A 17 -1.53 -2.45 -0.51
N ASP A 18 -1.39 -3.68 -1.02
CA ASP A 18 -1.94 -4.91 -0.41
C ASP A 18 -0.92 -5.67 0.45
N MET A 19 0.22 -5.04 0.76
CA MET A 19 1.25 -5.62 1.63
C MET A 19 0.72 -5.90 3.04
N THR A 20 0.96 -7.12 3.52
CA THR A 20 0.57 -7.50 4.89
C THR A 20 1.54 -6.91 5.91
N MET A 21 1.04 -6.64 7.13
CA MET A 21 1.88 -6.12 8.23
C MET A 21 3.03 -7.08 8.63
N SER A 22 2.88 -8.39 8.39
CA SER A 22 3.97 -9.35 8.61
C SER A 22 5.09 -9.15 7.61
N VAL A 23 4.76 -8.95 6.34
CA VAL A 23 5.76 -8.67 5.29
C VAL A 23 6.43 -7.32 5.54
N MET A 24 5.67 -6.29 5.94
CA MET A 24 6.25 -5.00 6.32
C MET A 24 7.25 -5.15 7.48
N LYS A 25 6.94 -5.96 8.49
CA LYS A 25 7.85 -6.26 9.59
C LYS A 25 9.16 -6.86 9.09
N ASP A 26 9.07 -7.89 8.24
CA ASP A 26 10.24 -8.59 7.72
C ASP A 26 11.10 -7.67 6.84
N ARG A 27 10.46 -6.80 6.04
CA ARG A 27 11.16 -5.77 5.25
C ARG A 27 11.84 -4.72 6.12
N LEU A 28 11.19 -4.22 7.17
CA LEU A 28 11.82 -3.27 8.11
C LEU A 28 13.04 -3.88 8.81
N LEU A 29 12.96 -5.17 9.15
CA LEU A 29 14.10 -5.90 9.70
C LEU A 29 15.23 -6.05 8.67
N SER A 30 14.90 -6.28 7.40
CA SER A 30 15.90 -6.38 6.31
C SER A 30 16.55 -5.03 5.98
N ASP A 31 15.74 -3.97 5.83
CA ASP A 31 16.17 -2.69 5.26
C ASP A 31 16.82 -1.78 6.31
N LEU A 32 16.28 -1.78 7.53
CA LEU A 32 16.70 -0.88 8.61
C LEU A 32 17.29 -1.62 9.82
N VAL A 33 17.27 -2.96 9.83
CA VAL A 33 17.68 -3.78 11.00
C VAL A 33 16.87 -3.45 12.25
N VAL A 34 15.59 -3.06 12.05
CA VAL A 34 14.68 -2.72 13.14
C VAL A 34 13.60 -3.78 13.25
N ASP A 35 13.54 -4.45 14.42
CA ASP A 35 12.42 -5.33 14.76
C ASP A 35 11.27 -4.50 15.37
N VAL A 36 10.14 -4.47 14.67
CA VAL A 36 8.94 -3.75 15.11
C VAL A 36 7.79 -4.73 15.32
N SER A 37 7.04 -4.55 16.41
CA SER A 37 5.85 -5.38 16.63
C SER A 37 4.76 -5.08 15.60
N ILE A 38 4.00 -6.09 15.22
CA ILE A 38 2.82 -5.93 14.33
C ILE A 38 1.85 -4.89 14.91
N SER A 39 1.69 -4.85 16.23
CA SER A 39 0.81 -3.87 16.91
C SER A 39 1.28 -2.42 16.74
N SER A 40 2.59 -2.20 16.61
CA SER A 40 3.19 -0.89 16.36
C SER A 40 2.93 -0.46 14.92
N ILE A 41 3.16 -1.37 13.96
CA ILE A 41 2.86 -1.17 12.54
C ILE A 41 1.38 -0.83 12.36
N HIS A 42 0.48 -1.63 12.93
CA HIS A 42 -0.96 -1.38 12.91
C HIS A 42 -1.32 0.04 13.40
N ARG A 43 -0.76 0.45 14.54
CA ARG A 43 -0.99 1.82 15.08
C ARG A 43 -0.47 2.91 14.16
N ALA A 44 0.70 2.72 13.53
CA ALA A 44 1.21 3.69 12.56
C ALA A 44 0.31 3.82 11.35
N LEU A 45 -0.05 2.68 10.75
CA LEU A 45 -0.91 2.64 9.57
C LEU A 45 -2.27 3.27 9.85
N HIS A 46 -2.85 3.02 11.03
CA HIS A 46 -4.10 3.64 11.44
C HIS A 46 -3.97 5.16 11.66
N GLY A 47 -2.78 5.65 12.01
CA GLY A 47 -2.50 7.08 12.16
C GLY A 47 -2.14 7.80 10.85
N MET A 48 -1.90 7.05 9.77
CA MET A 48 -1.60 7.62 8.45
C MET A 48 -2.89 8.09 7.77
N LEU A 49 -2.81 9.25 7.09
CA LEU A 49 -3.96 9.87 6.40
C LEU A 49 -4.54 9.00 5.27
N TYR A 50 -3.80 8.00 4.81
CA TYR A 50 -4.30 6.95 3.93
C TYR A 50 -5.12 5.95 4.73
N THR A 51 -6.39 6.28 4.99
CA THR A 51 -7.34 5.24 5.34
C THR A 51 -7.48 4.34 4.11
N VAL A 52 -6.98 3.11 4.17
CA VAL A 52 -7.27 2.07 3.16
C VAL A 52 -8.75 1.72 3.28
N ILE A 53 -9.62 2.56 2.69
CA ILE A 53 -11.08 2.43 2.82
C ILE A 53 -11.58 1.20 2.06
N ALA A 54 -10.87 0.80 1.00
CA ALA A 54 -10.94 -0.52 0.37
C ALA A 54 -9.92 -0.57 -0.78
N LEU A 55 -9.13 -1.64 -0.86
CA LEU A 55 -8.44 -1.98 -2.11
C LEU A 55 -9.50 -2.34 -3.15
N ARG A 56 -9.79 -1.43 -4.08
CA ARG A 56 -10.66 -1.74 -5.22
C ARG A 56 -9.88 -2.56 -6.23
N ILE A 57 -9.80 -3.86 -6.01
CA ILE A 57 -9.26 -4.82 -6.97
C ILE A 57 -10.16 -4.78 -8.23
N LYS A 58 -9.75 -3.99 -9.23
CA LYS A 58 -10.38 -4.02 -10.55
C LYS A 58 -9.78 -5.20 -11.31
N LYS A 59 -10.63 -6.06 -11.87
CA LYS A 59 -10.17 -7.14 -12.76
C LYS A 59 -9.29 -6.55 -13.86
N ALA A 60 -8.14 -7.18 -14.16
CA ALA A 60 -7.23 -6.74 -15.21
C ALA A 60 -7.92 -6.56 -16.57
N THR A 61 -8.92 -7.40 -16.87
CA THR A 61 -9.77 -7.28 -18.07
C THR A 61 -10.55 -5.97 -18.15
N MET A 62 -10.83 -5.34 -17.01
CA MET A 62 -11.59 -4.10 -16.94
C MET A 62 -10.73 -2.83 -17.15
N ASN A 63 -9.40 -2.97 -17.08
CA ASN A 63 -8.44 -1.88 -17.13
C ASN A 63 -7.37 -2.09 -18.22
N ASN A 64 -7.63 -2.96 -19.22
CA ASN A 64 -6.79 -2.96 -20.41
C ASN A 64 -7.00 -1.65 -21.18
N ASP A 65 -5.95 -1.19 -21.87
CA ASP A 65 -5.94 0.10 -22.56
C ASP A 65 -7.10 0.22 -23.57
N GLU A 66 -7.47 -0.89 -24.21
CA GLU A 66 -8.59 -0.95 -25.13
C GLU A 66 -9.94 -0.63 -24.46
N ASN A 67 -10.22 -1.23 -23.31
CA ASN A 67 -11.49 -1.05 -22.60
C ASN A 67 -11.54 0.32 -21.92
N MET A 68 -10.40 0.85 -21.49
CA MET A 68 -10.29 2.22 -21.01
C MET A 68 -10.58 3.21 -22.15
N THR A 69 -10.02 2.96 -23.33
CA THR A 69 -10.28 3.76 -24.55
C THR A 69 -11.76 3.71 -24.94
N LYS A 70 -12.36 2.52 -25.01
CA LYS A 70 -13.79 2.36 -25.31
C LYS A 70 -14.69 3.14 -24.34
N ARG A 71 -14.38 3.12 -23.03
CA ARG A 71 -15.14 3.89 -22.03
C ARG A 71 -14.99 5.40 -22.19
N MET A 72 -13.78 5.88 -22.47
CA MET A 72 -13.55 7.31 -22.74
C MET A 72 -14.29 7.77 -24.01
N THR A 73 -14.39 6.90 -25.01
CA THR A 73 -15.12 7.20 -26.26
C THR A 73 -16.63 7.20 -26.04
N PHE A 74 -17.15 6.29 -25.21
CA PHE A 74 -18.57 6.24 -24.85
C PHE A 74 -19.02 7.42 -23.98
N ALA A 75 -18.12 7.95 -23.13
CA ALA A 75 -18.41 9.08 -22.26
C ALA A 75 -18.26 10.46 -22.94
N LYS A 76 -17.79 10.50 -24.20
CA LYS A 76 -17.75 11.68 -25.07
C LYS A 76 -19.04 11.80 -25.87
#